data_AF-A0A348AQA2-F1
#
_entry.id   AF-A0A348AQA2-F1
#
_cell.length_a   1.000
_cell.length_b   1.000
_cell.length_c   1.000
_cell.angle_alpha   90.00
_cell.angle_beta   90.00
_cell.angle_gamma   90.00
#
_symmetry.space_group_name_H-M   'P 1'
#
loop_
_entity.id
_entity.type
_entity.pdbx_description
1 polymer ?
#
loop_
_entity_poly.entity_id
_entity_poly.type
_entity_poly.pdbx_seq_one_letter_code
_entity_poly.pdbx_strand_id
1 'polypeptide(L)'
;MSKIFLLGLLFLFVAGGWGMLALYESRSTITTPNRNDYVRLHILANSDSLADQQMKLKVRDAVIAYLTPLVKNVKSAEDANSIILAHQGDIIKVAKQVVSVYDVEYPVTVQIGQFNFPVKSYGNLTLPAGQYQAVRILIGKAEGQNWWCVLFPPLCFIDGSKVATAPISGTSDDNNDKQPKIEIRWKITELLSSLSK
;
A
#
# COMPACT_ATOMS: atom_id res chain seq x y z
N MET A 1 -22.26 -30.24 -46.76
CA MET A 1 -21.10 -29.35 -46.55
C MET A 1 -19.84 -30.19 -46.56
N SER A 2 -18.85 -29.84 -47.39
CA SER A 2 -17.61 -30.62 -47.49
C SER A 2 -16.86 -30.60 -46.15
N LYS A 3 -16.35 -31.76 -45.72
CA LYS A 3 -15.53 -31.89 -44.50
C LYS A 3 -14.35 -30.90 -44.48
N ILE A 4 -13.88 -30.51 -45.67
CA ILE A 4 -12.81 -29.53 -45.89
C ILE A 4 -13.22 -28.14 -45.41
N PHE A 5 -14.48 -27.74 -45.61
CA PHE A 5 -14.99 -26.44 -45.16
C PHE A 5 -15.12 -26.38 -43.63
N LEU A 6 -15.52 -27.50 -43.01
CA LEU A 6 -15.61 -27.61 -41.55
C LEU A 6 -14.22 -27.56 -40.89
N LEU A 7 -13.22 -28.21 -41.49
CA LEU A 7 -11.83 -28.17 -41.03
C LEU A 7 -11.21 -26.77 -41.14
N GLY A 8 -11.52 -26.03 -42.21
CA GLY A 8 -11.08 -24.63 -42.36
C GLY A 8 -11.64 -23.70 -41.28
N LEU A 9 -12.92 -23.84 -40.95
CA LEU A 9 -13.56 -23.08 -39.87
C LEU A 9 -12.98 -23.42 -38.49
N LEU A 10 -12.71 -24.70 -38.23
CA LEU A 10 -12.07 -25.14 -36.99
C LEU A 10 -10.66 -24.55 -36.84
N PHE A 11 -9.88 -24.55 -37.93
CA PHE A 11 -8.53 -23.98 -37.93
C PHE A 11 -8.54 -22.47 -37.66
N LEU A 12 -9.47 -21.72 -38.27
CA LEU A 12 -9.63 -20.29 -38.03
C LEU A 12 -10.04 -19.98 -36.58
N PHE A 13 -10.90 -20.81 -35.99
CA PHE A 13 -11.32 -20.64 -34.59
C PHE A 13 -10.17 -20.92 -33.62
N VAL A 14 -9.37 -21.96 -33.87
CA VAL A 14 -8.18 -22.28 -33.06
C VAL A 14 -7.09 -21.22 -33.23
N ALA A 15 -6.81 -20.78 -34.45
CA ALA A 15 -5.81 -19.73 -34.71
C ALA A 15 -6.24 -18.37 -34.14
N GLY A 16 -7.52 -18.00 -34.28
CA GLY A 16 -8.09 -16.80 -33.68
C GLY A 16 -8.10 -16.84 -32.16
N GLY A 17 -8.43 -18.00 -31.57
CA GLY A 17 -8.39 -18.22 -30.13
C GLY A 17 -6.97 -18.13 -29.56
N TRP A 18 -5.98 -18.73 -30.23
CA TRP A 18 -4.57 -18.58 -29.85
C TRP A 18 -4.06 -17.15 -30.03
N GLY A 19 -4.46 -16.44 -31.10
CA GLY A 19 -4.13 -15.03 -31.28
C GLY A 19 -4.71 -14.14 -30.17
N MET A 20 -5.96 -14.38 -29.77
CA MET A 20 -6.62 -13.65 -28.68
C MET A 20 -5.99 -13.95 -27.31
N LEU A 21 -5.55 -15.20 -27.08
CA LEU A 21 -4.84 -15.60 -25.85
C LEU A 21 -3.46 -14.95 -25.75
N ALA A 22 -2.69 -14.94 -26.85
CA ALA A 22 -1.38 -14.29 -26.91
C ALA A 22 -1.46 -12.76 -26.67
N LEU A 23 -2.55 -12.12 -27.12
CA LEU A 23 -2.82 -10.71 -26.83
C LEU A 23 -3.27 -10.46 -25.38
N TYR A 24 -3.82 -11.47 -24.69
CA TYR A 24 -4.26 -11.36 -23.30
C TYR A 24 -3.09 -11.46 -22.30
N GLU A 25 -2.04 -12.21 -22.63
CA GLU A 25 -0.84 -12.37 -21.78
C GLU A 25 0.08 -11.13 -21.75
N SER A 26 -0.15 -10.12 -22.60
CA SER A 26 0.63 -8.87 -22.59
C SER A 26 0.33 -7.92 -21.41
N ARG A 27 -0.25 -8.40 -20.31
CA ARG A 27 -0.50 -7.60 -19.11
C ARG A 27 0.30 -8.09 -17.91
N SER A 28 1.10 -7.17 -17.39
CA SER A 28 1.92 -7.21 -16.17
C SER A 28 3.28 -7.90 -16.26
N THR A 29 4.25 -7.22 -16.86
CA THR A 29 5.61 -7.29 -16.32
C THR A 29 5.54 -6.90 -14.84
N ILE A 30 5.75 -7.86 -13.93
CA ILE A 30 5.92 -7.60 -12.51
C ILE A 30 7.27 -6.89 -12.36
N THR A 31 7.29 -5.59 -12.60
CA THR A 31 8.45 -4.76 -12.24
C THR A 31 8.46 -4.67 -10.73
N THR A 32 9.46 -5.26 -10.10
CA THR A 32 9.72 -5.07 -8.68
C THR A 32 9.94 -3.59 -8.43
N PRO A 33 9.12 -2.92 -7.60
CA PRO A 33 9.26 -1.49 -7.36
C PRO A 33 10.63 -1.19 -6.74
N ASN A 34 11.39 -0.28 -7.37
CA ASN A 34 12.68 0.15 -6.85
C ASN A 34 12.46 1.07 -5.65
N ARG A 35 13.10 0.76 -4.51
CA ARG A 35 12.89 1.50 -3.26
C ARG A 35 13.26 2.98 -3.36
N ASN A 36 14.24 3.30 -4.20
CA ASN A 36 14.72 4.67 -4.37
C ASN A 36 13.71 5.56 -5.10
N ASP A 37 12.72 5.00 -5.78
CA ASP A 37 11.72 5.77 -6.51
C ASP A 37 10.63 6.34 -5.57
N TYR A 38 10.73 6.08 -4.26
CA TYR A 38 9.70 6.42 -3.28
C TYR A 38 10.21 7.26 -2.12
N VAL A 39 9.38 8.22 -1.70
CA VAL A 39 9.48 8.88 -0.39
C VAL A 39 8.25 8.48 0.43
N ARG A 40 8.46 7.91 1.62
CA ARG A 40 7.38 7.38 2.46
C ARG A 40 7.03 8.28 3.63
N LEU A 41 5.88 8.05 4.23
CA LEU A 41 5.43 8.68 5.47
C LEU A 41 5.19 7.61 6.53
N HIS A 42 5.72 7.85 7.73
CA HIS A 42 5.53 7.01 8.90
C HIS A 42 5.11 7.88 10.08
N ILE A 43 3.98 7.59 10.70
CA ILE A 43 3.50 8.33 11.88
C ILE A 43 3.23 7.35 13.01
N LEU A 44 3.77 7.65 14.19
CA LEU A 44 3.53 6.89 15.43
C LEU A 44 2.73 7.75 16.40
N ALA A 45 1.66 7.18 16.93
CA ALA A 45 0.84 7.82 17.95
C ALA A 45 1.52 7.72 19.33
N ASN A 46 1.07 8.55 20.27
CA ASN A 46 1.54 8.48 21.64
C ASN A 46 1.23 7.12 22.30
N SER A 47 -0.01 6.63 22.16
CA SER A 47 -0.47 5.32 22.65
C SER A 47 -1.52 4.69 21.73
N ASP A 48 -2.03 3.51 22.11
CA ASP A 48 -3.12 2.81 21.41
C ASP A 48 -4.53 3.25 21.81
N SER A 49 -4.65 4.30 22.64
CA SER A 49 -5.96 4.86 22.97
C SER A 49 -6.69 5.37 21.72
N LEU A 50 -8.02 5.29 21.73
CA LEU A 50 -8.83 5.76 20.59
C LEU A 50 -8.55 7.23 20.25
N ALA A 51 -8.35 8.07 21.26
CA ALA A 51 -8.04 9.49 21.08
C ALA A 51 -6.68 9.69 20.37
N ASP A 52 -5.63 9.00 20.81
CA ASP A 52 -4.30 9.10 20.20
C ASP A 52 -4.28 8.56 18.76
N GLN A 53 -5.03 7.49 18.52
CA GLN A 53 -5.16 6.92 17.18
C GLN A 53 -5.91 7.88 16.24
N GLN A 54 -6.99 8.53 16.71
CA GLN A 54 -7.71 9.55 15.93
C GLN A 54 -6.85 10.79 15.66
N MET A 55 -6.12 11.27 16.67
CA MET A 55 -5.20 12.39 16.53
C MET A 55 -4.11 12.10 15.49
N LYS A 56 -3.52 10.89 15.51
CA LYS A 56 -2.56 10.45 14.48
C LYS A 56 -3.16 10.56 13.08
N LEU A 57 -4.41 10.17 12.88
CA LEU A 57 -5.08 10.27 11.58
C LEU A 57 -5.30 11.73 11.17
N LYS A 58 -5.57 12.65 12.11
CA LYS A 58 -5.64 14.08 11.81
C LYS A 58 -4.28 14.69 11.47
N VAL A 59 -3.23 14.29 12.20
CA VAL A 59 -1.85 14.71 11.89
C VAL A 59 -1.46 14.23 10.49
N ARG A 60 -1.78 12.96 10.17
CA ARG A 60 -1.63 12.39 8.82
C ARG A 60 -2.29 13.26 7.76
N ASP A 61 -3.58 13.56 7.94
CA ASP A 61 -4.36 14.31 6.94
C ASP A 61 -3.78 15.71 6.71
N ALA A 62 -3.45 16.42 7.79
CA ALA A 62 -2.88 17.76 7.71
C ALA A 62 -1.49 17.78 7.04
N VAL A 63 -0.62 16.82 7.38
CA VAL A 63 0.71 16.72 6.78
C VAL A 63 0.63 16.34 5.31
N ILE A 64 -0.24 15.40 4.92
CA ILE A 64 -0.45 15.05 3.51
C ILE A 64 -0.99 16.26 2.74
N ALA A 65 -1.97 16.97 3.29
CA ALA A 65 -2.55 18.15 2.65
C ALA A 65 -1.50 19.25 2.42
N TYR A 66 -0.57 19.42 3.36
CA TYR A 66 0.55 20.36 3.24
C TYR A 66 1.59 19.92 2.21
N LEU A 67 2.02 18.66 2.23
CA LEU A 67 3.12 18.18 1.39
C LEU A 67 2.71 17.88 -0.05
N THR A 68 1.49 17.40 -0.29
CA THR A 68 1.05 16.94 -1.61
C THR A 68 1.22 18.00 -2.70
N PRO A 69 0.82 19.28 -2.50
CA PRO A 69 1.03 20.33 -3.49
C PRO A 69 2.52 20.60 -3.79
N LEU A 70 3.40 20.46 -2.80
CA LEU A 70 4.83 20.72 -2.92
C LEU A 70 5.53 19.67 -3.77
N VAL A 71 5.11 18.41 -3.67
CA VAL A 71 5.73 17.28 -4.40
C VAL A 71 4.98 16.88 -5.67
N LYS A 72 3.86 17.54 -5.99
CA LYS A 72 2.96 17.17 -7.11
C LYS A 72 3.64 17.17 -8.48
N ASN A 73 4.48 18.17 -8.75
CA ASN A 73 5.10 18.38 -10.07
C ASN A 73 6.55 17.88 -10.14
N VAL A 74 6.98 17.14 -9.13
CA VAL A 74 8.34 16.64 -9.01
C VAL A 74 8.50 15.37 -9.84
N LYS A 75 9.68 15.17 -10.43
CA LYS A 75 9.96 14.05 -11.34
C LYS A 75 10.74 12.90 -10.70
N SER A 76 11.41 13.13 -9.57
CA SER A 76 12.25 12.15 -8.89
C SER A 76 12.01 12.15 -7.37
N ALA A 77 12.32 11.02 -6.73
CA ALA A 77 12.22 10.90 -5.28
C ALA A 77 13.29 11.76 -4.58
N GLU A 78 14.46 11.91 -5.20
CA GLU A 78 15.56 12.76 -4.73
C GLU A 78 15.14 14.24 -4.66
N ASP A 79 14.51 14.75 -5.72
CA ASP A 79 13.99 16.12 -5.75
C ASP A 79 12.86 16.30 -4.70
N ALA A 80 11.99 15.29 -4.58
CA ALA A 80 10.88 15.34 -3.61
C ALA A 80 11.42 15.37 -2.18
N ASN A 81 12.44 14.55 -1.90
CA ASN A 81 13.11 14.53 -0.61
C ASN A 81 13.81 15.86 -0.30
N SER A 82 14.45 16.48 -1.30
CA SER A 82 15.08 17.81 -1.14
C SER A 82 14.07 18.89 -0.74
N ILE A 83 12.91 18.91 -1.38
CA ILE A 83 11.80 19.82 -1.05
C ILE A 83 11.28 19.54 0.36
N ILE A 84 11.04 18.27 0.69
CA ILE A 84 10.54 17.85 2.01
C ILE A 84 11.51 18.27 3.13
N LEU A 85 12.82 18.09 2.92
CA LEU A 85 13.86 18.53 3.86
C LEU A 85 13.84 20.04 4.08
N ALA A 86 13.72 20.83 3.00
CA ALA A 86 13.62 22.29 3.10
C ALA A 86 12.39 22.76 3.91
N HIS A 87 11.32 21.97 3.91
CA HIS A 87 10.08 22.25 4.64
C HIS A 87 9.95 21.52 5.98
N GLN A 88 11.02 20.89 6.50
CA GLN A 88 10.95 20.13 7.76
C GLN A 88 10.37 20.94 8.92
N GLY A 89 10.76 22.21 9.04
CA GLY A 89 10.25 23.12 10.08
C GLY A 89 8.74 23.33 9.99
N ASP A 90 8.19 23.43 8.77
CA ASP A 90 6.76 23.63 8.57
C ASP A 90 5.96 22.34 8.80
N ILE A 91 6.52 21.17 8.45
CA ILE A 91 5.92 19.87 8.80
C ILE A 91 5.77 19.74 10.32
N ILE A 92 6.79 20.14 11.09
CA ILE A 92 6.73 20.16 12.55
C ILE A 92 5.61 21.09 13.03
N LYS A 93 5.51 22.30 12.47
CA LYS A 93 4.45 23.27 12.85
C LYS A 93 3.06 22.70 12.57
N VAL A 94 2.83 22.16 11.37
CA VAL A 94 1.55 21.58 10.97
C VAL A 94 1.15 20.43 11.90
N ALA A 95 2.07 19.51 12.19
CA ALA A 95 1.80 18.39 13.08
C ALA A 95 1.52 18.86 14.53
N LYS A 96 2.31 19.81 15.05
CA LYS A 96 2.08 20.40 16.38
C LYS A 96 0.75 21.12 16.50
N GLN A 97 0.35 21.87 15.47
CA GLN A 97 -0.92 22.59 15.46
C GLN A 97 -2.11 21.64 15.59
N VAL A 98 -2.05 20.47 14.95
CA VAL A 98 -3.10 19.46 15.11
C VAL A 98 -3.10 18.89 16.53
N VAL A 99 -1.93 18.54 17.07
CA VAL A 99 -1.83 17.99 18.44
C VAL A 99 -2.37 18.96 19.49
N SER A 100 -2.09 20.27 19.35
CA SER A 100 -2.57 21.29 20.30
C SER A 100 -4.09 21.46 20.33
N VAL A 101 -4.81 21.06 19.27
CA VAL A 101 -6.28 21.13 19.23
C VAL A 101 -6.93 20.09 20.16
N TYR A 102 -6.19 19.05 20.54
CA TYR A 102 -6.68 17.98 21.41
C TYR A 102 -6.43 18.25 22.91
N ASP A 103 -6.07 19.49 23.29
CA ASP A 103 -5.77 19.89 24.67
C ASP A 103 -4.74 18.99 25.38
N VAL A 104 -3.77 18.47 24.61
CA VAL A 104 -2.64 17.69 25.12
C VAL A 104 -1.30 18.34 24.77
N GLU A 105 -0.33 18.22 25.68
CA GLU A 105 1.02 18.77 25.50
C GLU A 105 2.03 17.72 25.05
N TYR A 106 1.68 16.92 24.03
CA TYR A 106 2.60 15.91 23.52
C TYR A 106 3.73 16.55 22.69
N PRO A 107 5.01 16.21 22.94
CA PRO A 107 6.08 16.59 22.04
C PRO A 107 5.85 15.96 20.66
N VAL A 108 6.18 16.70 19.60
CA VAL A 108 6.14 16.21 18.22
C VAL A 108 7.53 16.31 17.64
N THR A 109 8.07 15.18 17.22
CA THR A 109 9.39 15.07 16.58
C THR A 109 9.23 14.62 15.14
N VAL A 110 9.85 15.33 14.20
CA VAL A 110 9.88 14.97 12.78
C VAL A 110 11.31 14.64 12.39
N GLN A 111 11.50 13.43 11.88
CA GLN A 111 12.77 12.90 11.40
C GLN A 111 12.66 12.62 9.90
N ILE A 112 13.68 12.98 9.13
CA ILE A 112 13.72 12.72 7.68
C ILE A 112 15.00 11.95 7.39
N GLY A 113 14.89 10.79 6.74
CA GLY A 113 16.02 9.89 6.52
C GLY A 113 15.59 8.49 6.11
N GLN A 114 16.50 7.53 6.28
CA GLN A 114 16.27 6.11 5.96
C GLN A 114 15.69 5.37 7.17
N PHE A 115 14.54 4.71 6.97
CA PHE A 115 13.89 3.91 8.02
C PHE A 115 13.42 2.56 7.51
N ASN A 116 13.35 1.59 8.43
CA ASN A 116 12.75 0.28 8.15
C ASN A 116 11.24 0.38 8.01
N PHE A 117 10.72 -0.20 6.93
CA PHE A 117 9.30 -0.40 6.70
C PHE A 117 9.00 -1.89 6.51
N PRO A 118 7.84 -2.36 6.98
CA PRO A 118 7.34 -3.68 6.64
C PRO A 118 6.83 -3.72 5.19
N VAL A 119 6.52 -4.94 4.70
CA VAL A 119 5.78 -5.13 3.46
C VAL A 119 4.42 -4.41 3.56
N LYS A 120 4.07 -3.61 2.54
CA LYS A 120 2.77 -2.92 2.46
C LYS A 120 2.23 -2.93 1.04
N SER A 121 0.95 -3.23 0.92
CA SER A 121 0.23 -3.24 -0.35
C SER A 121 -0.66 -2.00 -0.48
N TYR A 122 -0.55 -1.36 -1.64
CA TYR A 122 -1.26 -0.17 -2.05
C TYR A 122 -2.00 -0.45 -3.37
N GLY A 123 -3.21 -1.01 -3.30
CA GLY A 123 -3.96 -1.45 -4.47
C GLY A 123 -3.22 -2.61 -5.16
N ASN A 124 -2.83 -2.42 -6.41
CA ASN A 124 -2.08 -3.43 -7.19
C ASN A 124 -0.55 -3.34 -6.98
N LEU A 125 -0.06 -2.33 -6.25
CA LEU A 125 1.36 -2.15 -5.95
C LEU A 125 1.68 -2.75 -4.58
N THR A 126 2.68 -3.64 -4.50
CA THR A 126 3.20 -4.12 -3.21
C THR A 126 4.65 -3.69 -3.03
N LEU A 127 4.92 -2.93 -1.97
CA LEU A 127 6.27 -2.53 -1.61
C LEU A 127 6.85 -3.53 -0.61
N PRO A 128 8.02 -4.13 -0.89
CA PRO A 128 8.65 -5.10 -0.01
C PRO A 128 9.16 -4.46 1.28
N ALA A 129 9.45 -5.27 2.31
CA ALA A 129 10.12 -4.78 3.52
C ALA A 129 11.54 -4.28 3.19
N GLY A 130 12.00 -3.25 3.91
CA GLY A 130 13.35 -2.71 3.72
C GLY A 130 13.50 -1.28 4.21
N GLN A 131 14.67 -0.70 3.93
CA GLN A 131 14.99 0.71 4.20
C GLN A 131 14.46 1.60 3.08
N TYR A 132 13.76 2.66 3.46
CA TYR A 132 13.20 3.66 2.55
C TYR A 132 13.47 5.07 3.08
N GLN A 133 13.66 6.01 2.15
CA GLN A 133 13.63 7.43 2.46
C GLN A 133 12.22 7.78 2.94
N ALA A 134 12.11 8.41 4.12
CA ALA A 134 10.82 8.74 4.68
C ALA A 134 10.83 9.95 5.61
N VAL A 135 9.64 10.54 5.75
CA VAL A 135 9.28 11.45 6.84
C VAL A 135 8.69 10.59 7.96
N ARG A 136 9.35 10.56 9.12
CA ARG A 136 8.89 9.90 10.34
C ARG A 136 8.43 10.93 11.36
N ILE A 137 7.18 10.83 11.79
CA ILE A 137 6.57 11.73 12.78
C ILE A 137 6.28 10.92 14.04
N LEU A 138 6.86 11.34 15.15
CA LEU A 138 6.72 10.74 16.47
C LEU A 138 5.90 11.69 17.34
N ILE A 139 4.72 11.23 17.79
CA ILE A 139 3.84 11.98 18.68
C ILE A 139 4.00 11.42 20.10
N GLY A 140 4.27 12.28 21.07
CA GLY A 140 4.43 11.90 22.47
C GLY A 140 5.53 10.85 22.65
N LYS A 141 5.20 9.73 23.30
CA LYS A 141 6.12 8.60 23.51
C LYS A 141 6.34 7.74 22.26
N ALA A 142 5.52 7.91 21.22
CA ALA A 142 5.55 7.09 20.01
C ALA A 142 5.40 5.57 20.25
N GLU A 143 4.64 5.18 21.28
CA GLU A 143 4.41 3.77 21.66
C GLU A 143 3.14 3.19 21.04
N GLY A 144 2.32 4.03 20.40
CA GLY A 144 1.09 3.61 19.76
C GLY A 144 1.28 3.00 18.37
N GLN A 145 0.18 2.54 17.79
CA GLN A 145 0.16 1.94 16.47
C GLN A 145 0.74 2.86 15.39
N ASN A 146 1.36 2.21 14.41
CA ASN A 146 2.00 2.83 13.27
C ASN A 146 0.97 3.22 12.18
N TRP A 147 1.26 4.28 11.44
CA TRP A 147 0.61 4.61 10.17
C TRP A 147 1.65 4.70 9.07
N TRP A 148 1.43 4.00 7.95
CA TRP A 148 2.40 3.88 6.86
C TRP A 148 1.79 4.34 5.54
N CYS A 149 2.50 5.20 4.81
CA CYS A 149 2.01 5.74 3.54
C CYS A 149 3.17 6.09 2.57
N VAL A 150 2.84 6.46 1.34
CA VAL A 150 3.79 6.85 0.28
C VAL A 150 3.50 8.27 -0.20
N LEU A 151 4.39 9.22 0.12
CA LEU A 151 4.28 10.63 -0.22
C LEU A 151 4.65 10.91 -1.68
N PHE A 152 5.68 10.24 -2.18
CA PHE A 152 6.12 10.34 -3.55
C PHE A 152 6.35 8.94 -4.14
N PRO A 153 5.79 8.63 -5.32
CA PRO A 153 4.64 9.32 -5.93
C PRO A 153 3.46 9.39 -4.93
N PRO A 154 2.56 10.38 -5.03
CA PRO A 154 1.50 10.57 -4.05
C PRO A 154 0.46 9.45 -4.13
N LEU A 155 0.64 8.40 -3.32
CA LEU A 155 -0.34 7.31 -3.16
C LEU A 155 -1.18 7.47 -1.90
N CYS A 156 -0.87 8.49 -1.09
CA CYS A 156 -1.65 8.89 0.07
C CYS A 156 -2.83 9.77 -0.35
N PHE A 157 -4.01 9.17 -0.54
CA PHE A 157 -5.24 9.92 -0.77
C PHE A 157 -6.02 10.09 0.54
N ILE A 158 -6.52 11.31 0.78
CA ILE A 158 -7.30 11.67 1.97
C ILE A 158 -8.77 11.20 1.81
N ASP A 159 -9.21 10.89 0.59
CA ASP A 159 -10.54 10.34 0.32
C ASP A 159 -10.56 8.82 0.57
N GLY A 160 -11.48 8.41 1.46
CA GLY A 160 -11.57 7.10 2.12
C GLY A 160 -11.81 5.85 1.26
N SER A 161 -11.35 5.79 0.02
CA SER A 161 -11.38 4.59 -0.81
C SER A 161 -10.06 3.82 -0.72
N LYS A 162 -10.00 2.91 0.26
CA LYS A 162 -9.27 1.63 0.22
C LYS A 162 -7.81 1.64 -0.26
N VAL A 163 -6.85 2.13 0.51
CA VAL A 163 -5.44 1.77 0.24
C VAL A 163 -4.58 1.74 1.51
N ALA A 164 -4.59 0.62 2.22
CA ALA A 164 -3.48 0.00 2.96
C ALA A 164 -4.05 -1.09 3.88
N THR A 165 -4.20 -2.31 3.37
CA THR A 165 -4.45 -3.47 4.22
C THR A 165 -3.11 -3.82 4.88
N ALA A 166 -3.00 -3.65 6.20
CA ALA A 166 -1.85 -4.14 6.93
C ALA A 166 -1.80 -5.69 6.84
N PRO A 167 -0.61 -6.30 6.72
CA PRO A 167 -0.51 -7.72 6.98
C PRO A 167 -0.86 -7.96 8.45
N ILE A 168 -1.69 -8.96 8.70
CA ILE A 168 -2.04 -9.44 10.04
C ILE A 168 -0.73 -9.85 10.72
N SER A 169 -0.38 -9.14 11.80
CA SER A 169 0.68 -9.55 12.71
C SER A 169 0.21 -10.84 13.40
N GLY A 170 0.77 -11.97 13.02
CA GLY A 170 0.63 -13.21 13.77
C GLY A 170 1.32 -13.03 15.12
N THR A 171 0.54 -13.06 16.20
CA THR A 171 1.01 -13.48 17.51
C THR A 171 1.39 -14.94 17.40
N SER A 172 2.69 -15.23 17.46
CA SER A 172 3.21 -16.59 17.61
C SER A 172 3.56 -16.80 19.08
N ASP A 173 2.61 -17.38 19.82
CA ASP A 173 2.92 -18.19 20.98
C ASP A 173 2.59 -19.65 20.63
N ASP A 174 3.60 -20.48 20.89
CA ASP A 174 3.59 -21.91 21.14
C ASP A 174 3.43 -22.95 20.00
N ASN A 175 4.20 -24.01 20.22
CA ASN A 175 4.52 -25.20 19.45
C ASN A 175 3.33 -25.90 18.78
N ASN A 176 3.55 -26.42 17.55
CA ASN A 176 3.52 -27.87 17.22
C ASN A 176 3.45 -28.07 15.69
N ASP A 177 4.20 -29.07 15.24
CA ASP A 177 4.21 -29.65 13.91
C ASP A 177 2.80 -30.04 13.43
N LYS A 178 2.40 -29.51 12.25
CA LYS A 178 1.61 -30.15 11.19
C LYS A 178 1.19 -29.12 10.13
N GLN A 179 1.73 -29.28 8.92
CA GLN A 179 1.31 -28.56 7.71
C GLN A 179 -0.20 -28.79 7.45
N PRO A 180 -1.03 -27.74 7.29
CA PRO A 180 -2.43 -27.93 6.91
C PRO A 180 -2.53 -28.27 5.42
N LYS A 181 -3.07 -29.45 5.11
CA LYS A 181 -3.45 -29.86 3.75
C LYS A 181 -4.61 -28.97 3.28
N ILE A 182 -4.32 -28.01 2.41
CA ILE A 182 -5.34 -27.17 1.78
C ILE A 182 -6.04 -28.00 0.70
N GLU A 183 -7.23 -28.55 1.01
CA GLU A 183 -8.11 -29.13 -0.01
C GLU A 183 -8.96 -28.02 -0.64
N ILE A 184 -8.63 -27.67 -1.89
CA ILE A 184 -9.42 -26.73 -2.68
C ILE A 184 -10.68 -27.44 -3.17
N ARG A 185 -11.81 -27.22 -2.49
CA ARG A 185 -13.12 -27.67 -2.97
C ARG A 185 -13.73 -26.61 -3.88
N TRP A 186 -13.77 -26.90 -5.18
CA TRP A 186 -14.41 -26.06 -6.17
C TRP A 186 -15.93 -26.24 -6.11
N LYS A 187 -16.66 -25.19 -5.74
CA LYS A 187 -18.14 -25.15 -5.68
C LYS A 187 -18.83 -25.49 -7.02
N ILE A 188 -18.07 -25.51 -8.12
CA ILE A 188 -18.53 -25.85 -9.47
C ILE A 188 -18.90 -27.34 -9.58
N THR A 189 -18.28 -28.21 -8.79
CA THR A 189 -18.55 -29.65 -8.85
C THR A 189 -19.90 -30.05 -8.24
N GLU A 190 -20.46 -29.23 -7.33
CA GLU A 190 -21.83 -29.40 -6.82
C GLU A 190 -22.89 -28.87 -7.79
N LEU A 191 -22.53 -27.87 -8.61
CA LEU A 191 -23.44 -27.30 -9.60
C LEU A 191 -23.57 -28.16 -10.86
N LEU A 192 -22.51 -28.87 -11.27
CA LEU A 192 -22.57 -29.78 -12.42
C LEU A 192 -23.30 -31.10 -12.10
N SER A 193 -23.30 -31.54 -10.84
CA SER A 193 -24.05 -32.75 -10.44
C SER A 193 -25.55 -32.52 -10.32
N SER A 194 -26.00 -31.28 -10.10
CA SER A 194 -27.43 -30.92 -10.04
C SER A 194 -28.06 -30.63 -11.41
N LEU A 195 -27.26 -30.48 -12.47
CA LEU A 195 -27.71 -30.27 -13.86
C LEU A 195 -27.70 -31.56 -14.71
N SER A 196 -27.29 -32.69 -14.14
CA SER A 196 -27.28 -34.01 -14.81
C SER A 196 -28.38 -34.95 -14.29
N LYS A 197 -29.47 -34.40 -13.71
CA LYS A 197 -30.61 -35.19 -13.26
C LYS A 197 -31.91 -34.70 -13.88
#